data_AF-A0A7S0BDI0-F1
#
_entry.id   AF-A0A7S0BDI0-F1
#
_cell.length_a   1.000
_cell.length_b   1.000
_cell.length_c   1.000
_cell.angle_alpha   90.00
_cell.angle_beta   90.00
_cell.angle_gamma   90.00
#
_symmetry.space_group_name_H-M   'P 1'
#
loop_
_entity.id
_entity.type
_entity.pdbx_description
1 polymer ?
#
loop_
_entity_poly.entity_id
_entity_poly.type
_entity_poly.pdbx_seq_one_letter_code
_entity_poly.pdbx_strand_id
1 'polypeptide(L)'
;KAQGAEPPLVSLRYNPRQHYALRLGSIATPAMAYESMEAFRNRVAEYTSAVSSTIADQMVSLNDLFSSKKTEYKDFMEQYLKVKLAEKAKEWIETLPKLAKDNVEDPDMPGFVRRAIHNGIDSMWPDIRAELMWEIEVMVDGNEEEYSLAVEAGGKPNCVLAFFRYRLFPYDKSIWACLKDPVYLIANILALVPTYGIYAYMYVFFWAIIDRTDEYQLVYFILSFKGAQFFSWGLFKGIIGYTRYFVCTTFPDITELVNATAQNNITTGALRRTESTCEENGPGVVELYWVLIVSWLLPLLLVWISLLLLPCSKDKGRSKLKILEEAKKKEEQEGASNLGESDAKLKKQGGYIRRMLIFDMVIFLLCVGLMIVMVALQPETGKRSKWMKLIDAQVEDFQVLQTLYFCQFLYGVCSIVFVP
;
A
#
# COMPACT_ATOMS: atom_id res chain seq x y z
N LYS A 1 4.71 -46.72 -6.66
CA LYS A 1 5.65 -47.85 -6.82
C LYS A 1 6.62 -47.83 -5.64
N ALA A 2 6.18 -48.32 -4.50
CA ALA A 2 7.02 -48.51 -3.31
C ALA A 2 6.60 -49.86 -2.72
N GLN A 3 7.60 -50.73 -2.56
CA GLN A 3 7.48 -52.13 -2.19
C GLN A 3 7.06 -52.24 -0.72
N GLY A 4 5.92 -52.87 -0.46
CA GLY A 4 5.55 -53.32 0.87
C GLY A 4 6.45 -54.49 1.28
N ALA A 5 7.22 -54.30 2.34
CA ALA A 5 7.91 -55.38 3.01
C ALA A 5 6.88 -56.15 3.84
N GLU A 6 6.58 -57.38 3.41
CA GLU A 6 5.81 -58.33 4.20
C GLU A 6 6.58 -58.71 5.48
N PRO A 7 5.92 -58.76 6.65
CA PRO A 7 6.56 -59.28 7.86
C PRO A 7 6.83 -60.79 7.71
N PRO A 8 7.89 -61.32 8.35
CA PRO A 8 8.25 -62.72 8.22
C PRO A 8 7.17 -63.62 8.82
N LEU A 9 6.60 -64.48 7.97
CA LEU A 9 5.78 -65.62 8.38
C LEU A 9 6.57 -66.52 9.33
N VAL A 10 6.28 -66.40 10.63
CA VAL A 10 6.73 -67.36 11.64
C VAL A 10 6.02 -68.68 11.37
N SER A 11 6.71 -69.60 10.68
CA SER A 11 6.23 -70.96 10.49
C SER A 11 6.25 -71.68 11.84
N LEU A 12 5.10 -71.78 12.50
CA LEU A 12 4.89 -72.71 13.60
C LEU A 12 4.98 -74.13 13.04
N ARG A 13 6.17 -74.73 13.09
CA ARG A 13 6.34 -76.18 12.91
C ARG A 13 5.62 -76.87 14.06
N TYR A 14 4.39 -77.29 13.81
CA TYR A 14 3.70 -78.27 14.61
C TYR A 14 4.49 -79.58 14.52
N ASN A 15 5.07 -80.02 15.64
CA ASN A 15 5.82 -81.27 15.76
C ASN A 15 4.93 -82.32 16.45
N PRO A 16 4.30 -83.24 15.71
CA PRO A 16 3.44 -84.25 16.30
C PRO A 16 4.27 -85.50 16.55
N ARG A 17 4.97 -85.56 17.69
CA ARG A 17 5.50 -86.82 18.28
C ARG A 17 6.26 -86.56 19.57
N GLN A 18 5.54 -86.50 20.68
CA GLN A 18 6.08 -86.96 21.95
C GLN A 18 5.00 -87.78 22.68
N HIS A 19 5.11 -89.09 22.53
CA HIS A 19 4.48 -90.06 23.42
C HIS A 19 5.13 -89.92 24.80
N TYR A 20 4.42 -89.38 25.78
CA TYR A 20 4.78 -89.56 27.18
C TYR A 20 4.00 -90.75 27.74
N ALA A 21 4.76 -91.79 28.07
CA ALA A 21 4.29 -92.93 28.83
C ALA A 21 3.94 -92.47 30.26
N LEU A 22 2.66 -92.61 30.62
CA LEU A 22 2.16 -92.51 31.99
C LEU A 22 2.78 -93.64 32.82
N ARG A 23 3.85 -93.31 33.54
CA ARG A 23 4.40 -94.15 34.60
C ARG A 23 3.72 -93.74 35.92
N LEU A 24 2.64 -94.43 36.25
CA LEU A 24 2.03 -94.43 37.58
C LEU A 24 3.06 -95.01 38.57
N GLY A 25 3.63 -94.18 39.42
CA GLY A 25 4.62 -94.61 40.40
C GLY A 25 4.84 -93.60 41.51
N SER A 26 4.46 -94.02 42.71
CA SER A 26 4.85 -93.46 44.02
C SER A 26 4.09 -92.22 44.50
N ILE A 27 3.40 -92.43 45.62
CA ILE A 27 2.68 -91.44 46.41
C ILE A 27 3.71 -90.44 46.94
N ALA A 28 3.70 -89.24 46.36
CA ALA A 28 4.51 -88.11 46.81
C ALA A 28 4.10 -87.71 48.23
N THR A 29 5.10 -87.52 49.08
CA THR A 29 4.93 -86.91 50.39
C THR A 29 4.53 -85.44 50.23
N PRO A 30 3.71 -84.89 51.14
CA PRO A 30 3.10 -83.55 50.98
C PRO A 30 4.09 -82.38 50.88
N ALA A 31 5.38 -82.56 51.22
CA ALA A 31 6.40 -81.52 51.13
C ALA A 31 6.88 -81.23 49.69
N MET A 32 7.03 -82.25 48.84
CA MET A 32 7.47 -82.07 47.43
C MET A 32 6.39 -81.44 46.54
N ALA A 33 5.11 -81.63 46.89
CA ALA A 33 4.01 -80.97 46.20
C ALA A 33 4.09 -79.45 46.35
N TYR A 34 4.55 -78.96 47.50
CA TYR A 34 4.62 -77.54 47.82
C TYR A 34 5.70 -76.80 47.00
N GLU A 35 6.93 -77.33 46.93
CA GLU A 35 8.00 -76.75 46.09
C GLU A 35 7.64 -76.76 44.60
N SER A 36 7.01 -77.83 44.10
CA SER A 36 6.57 -77.89 42.70
C SER A 36 5.47 -76.86 42.39
N MET A 37 4.58 -76.62 43.35
CA MET A 37 3.53 -75.60 43.23
C MET A 37 4.10 -74.18 43.25
N GLU A 38 5.12 -73.92 44.06
CA GLU A 38 5.75 -72.59 44.14
C GLU A 38 6.56 -72.27 42.87
N ALA A 39 7.30 -73.24 42.34
CA ALA A 39 7.96 -73.12 41.05
C ALA A 39 6.97 -72.93 39.89
N PHE A 40 5.83 -73.63 39.91
CA PHE A 40 4.75 -73.43 38.94
C PHE A 40 4.13 -72.04 39.06
N ARG A 41 3.85 -71.57 40.29
CA ARG A 41 3.34 -70.22 40.53
C ARG A 41 4.28 -69.14 40.00
N ASN A 42 5.57 -69.26 40.23
CA ASN A 42 6.57 -68.30 39.74
C ASN A 42 6.63 -68.28 38.21
N ARG A 43 6.60 -69.45 37.54
CA ARG A 43 6.51 -69.51 36.07
C ARG A 43 5.22 -68.91 35.54
N VAL A 44 4.08 -69.17 36.18
CA VAL A 44 2.81 -68.57 35.80
C VAL A 44 2.88 -67.05 35.95
N ALA A 45 3.49 -66.52 37.02
CA ALA A 45 3.68 -65.08 37.23
C ALA A 45 4.62 -64.44 36.18
N GLU A 46 5.67 -65.14 35.77
CA GLU A 46 6.58 -64.71 34.70
C GLU A 46 5.91 -64.71 33.32
N TYR A 47 5.12 -65.76 33.02
CA TYR A 47 4.34 -65.81 31.78
C TYR A 47 3.25 -64.74 31.75
N THR A 48 2.54 -64.50 32.86
CA THR A 48 1.51 -63.44 32.91
C THR A 48 2.11 -62.05 32.79
N SER A 49 3.29 -61.79 33.35
CA SER A 49 3.96 -60.50 33.19
C SER A 49 4.47 -60.29 31.76
N ALA A 50 5.06 -61.31 31.13
CA ALA A 50 5.51 -61.25 29.74
C ALA A 50 4.35 -61.10 28.73
N VAL A 51 3.22 -61.77 28.98
CA VAL A 51 2.01 -61.59 28.16
C VAL A 51 1.42 -60.19 28.37
N SER A 52 1.37 -59.71 29.61
CA SER A 52 0.88 -58.36 29.93
C SER A 52 1.72 -57.28 29.24
N SER A 53 3.05 -57.38 29.26
CA SER A 53 3.92 -56.43 28.58
C SER A 53 3.77 -56.48 27.06
N THR A 54 3.64 -57.67 26.47
CA THR A 54 3.41 -57.82 25.03
C THR A 54 2.08 -57.21 24.59
N ILE A 55 1.02 -57.40 25.40
CA ILE A 55 -0.29 -56.79 25.15
C ILE A 55 -0.21 -55.26 25.29
N ALA A 56 0.52 -54.75 26.29
CA ALA A 56 0.73 -53.32 26.48
C ALA A 56 1.48 -52.70 25.27
N ASP A 57 2.56 -53.33 24.81
CA ASP A 57 3.32 -52.87 23.65
C ASP A 57 2.48 -52.89 22.36
N GLN A 58 1.66 -53.93 22.17
CA GLN A 58 0.73 -53.99 21.05
C GLN A 58 -0.32 -52.87 21.14
N MET A 59 -0.89 -52.59 22.31
CA MET A 59 -1.84 -51.48 22.49
C MET A 59 -1.21 -50.12 22.19
N VAL A 60 0.03 -49.88 22.62
CA VAL A 60 0.77 -48.63 22.31
C VAL A 60 0.97 -48.49 20.80
N SER A 61 1.47 -49.53 20.13
CA SER A 61 1.68 -49.49 18.67
C SER A 61 0.39 -49.26 17.88
N LEU A 62 -0.74 -49.79 18.35
CA LEU A 62 -2.05 -49.65 17.71
C LEU A 62 -2.60 -48.23 17.92
N ASN A 63 -2.40 -47.65 19.09
CA ASN A 63 -2.74 -46.25 19.37
C ASN A 63 -1.89 -45.27 18.53
N ASP A 64 -0.61 -45.56 18.35
CA ASP A 64 0.29 -44.78 17.50
C ASP A 64 -0.13 -44.86 16.02
N LEU A 65 -0.48 -46.05 15.52
CA LEU A 65 -1.03 -46.21 14.17
C LEU A 65 -2.36 -45.49 13.99
N PHE A 66 -3.25 -45.57 14.98
CA PHE A 66 -4.55 -44.90 14.94
C PHE A 66 -4.39 -43.37 14.94
N SER A 67 -3.49 -42.84 15.78
CA SER A 67 -3.19 -41.41 15.81
C SER A 67 -2.53 -40.94 14.50
N SER A 68 -1.61 -41.71 13.93
CA SER A 68 -1.00 -41.41 12.62
C SER A 68 -2.05 -41.40 11.50
N LYS A 69 -2.95 -42.39 11.44
CA LYS A 69 -4.03 -42.45 10.43
C LYS A 69 -5.06 -41.34 10.60
N LYS A 70 -5.35 -40.97 11.85
CA LYS A 70 -6.22 -39.83 12.16
C LYS A 70 -5.63 -38.53 11.63
N THR A 71 -4.32 -38.32 11.77
CA THR A 71 -3.63 -37.14 11.23
C THR A 71 -3.62 -37.16 9.69
N GLU A 72 -3.28 -38.29 9.06
CA GLU A 72 -3.30 -38.42 7.58
C GLU A 72 -4.68 -38.13 6.99
N TYR A 73 -5.76 -38.65 7.61
CA TYR A 73 -7.12 -38.39 7.15
C TYR A 73 -7.54 -36.92 7.37
N LYS A 74 -7.11 -36.32 8.49
CA LYS A 74 -7.35 -34.89 8.76
C LYS A 74 -6.70 -34.02 7.69
N ASP A 75 -5.44 -34.30 7.36
CA ASP A 75 -4.68 -33.56 6.35
C ASP A 75 -5.30 -33.72 4.96
N PHE A 76 -5.73 -34.93 4.59
CA PHE A 76 -6.45 -35.19 3.34
C PHE A 76 -7.79 -34.43 3.26
N MET A 77 -8.58 -34.47 4.33
CA MET A 77 -9.86 -33.76 4.40
C MET A 77 -9.67 -32.25 4.33
N GLU A 78 -8.64 -31.72 5.00
CA GLU A 78 -8.27 -30.31 4.93
C GLU A 78 -7.91 -29.92 3.50
N GLN A 79 -7.02 -30.64 2.83
CA GLN A 79 -6.66 -30.38 1.43
C GLN A 79 -7.87 -30.45 0.49
N TYR A 80 -8.73 -31.46 0.65
CA TYR A 80 -9.92 -31.61 -0.17
C TYR A 80 -10.90 -30.44 0.01
N LEU A 81 -11.11 -30.00 1.25
CA LEU A 81 -11.93 -28.83 1.57
C LEU A 81 -11.34 -27.55 0.97
N LYS A 82 -10.03 -27.33 1.08
CA LYS A 82 -9.34 -26.16 0.49
C LYS A 82 -9.56 -26.09 -1.02
N VAL A 83 -9.37 -27.20 -1.73
CA VAL A 83 -9.58 -27.26 -3.20
C VAL A 83 -11.04 -26.97 -3.56
N LYS A 84 -12.00 -27.59 -2.86
CA LYS A 84 -13.42 -27.37 -3.13
C LYS A 84 -13.88 -25.95 -2.83
N LEU A 85 -13.34 -25.35 -1.78
CA LEU A 85 -13.66 -23.97 -1.41
C LEU A 85 -13.05 -22.98 -2.39
N ALA A 86 -11.84 -23.21 -2.89
CA ALA A 86 -11.22 -22.41 -3.95
C ALA A 86 -12.00 -22.49 -5.28
N GLU A 87 -12.48 -23.68 -5.67
CA GLU A 87 -13.35 -23.85 -6.85
C GLU A 87 -14.65 -23.04 -6.71
N LYS A 88 -15.31 -23.13 -5.54
CA LYS A 88 -16.54 -22.39 -5.26
C LYS A 88 -16.31 -20.88 -5.18
N ALA A 89 -15.21 -20.45 -4.58
CA ALA A 89 -14.81 -19.05 -4.53
C ALA A 89 -14.58 -18.49 -5.93
N LYS A 90 -13.94 -19.25 -6.83
CA LYS A 90 -13.74 -18.86 -8.22
C LYS A 90 -15.06 -18.67 -8.97
N GLU A 91 -16.01 -19.60 -8.80
CA GLU A 91 -17.37 -19.46 -9.37
C GLU A 91 -18.06 -18.19 -8.86
N TRP A 92 -17.93 -17.90 -7.57
CA TRP A 92 -18.54 -16.72 -6.95
C TRP A 92 -17.88 -15.41 -7.37
N ILE A 93 -16.54 -15.36 -7.44
CA ILE A 93 -15.78 -14.19 -7.88
C ILE A 93 -16.21 -13.76 -9.29
N GLU A 94 -16.46 -14.69 -10.21
CA GLU A 94 -16.92 -14.36 -11.57
C GLU A 94 -18.30 -13.66 -11.62
N THR A 95 -19.07 -13.69 -10.51
CA THR A 95 -20.34 -12.96 -10.39
C THR A 95 -20.19 -11.56 -9.79
N LEU A 96 -19.08 -11.29 -9.08
CA LEU A 96 -18.79 -10.00 -8.47
C LEU A 96 -18.69 -8.81 -9.44
N PRO A 97 -18.19 -8.90 -10.69
CA PRO A 97 -18.10 -7.70 -11.53
C PRO A 97 -19.48 -7.17 -11.88
N LYS A 98 -20.51 -8.03 -11.95
CA LYS A 98 -21.90 -7.58 -12.15
C LYS A 98 -22.39 -6.84 -10.91
N LEU A 99 -22.21 -7.43 -9.73
CA LEU A 99 -22.59 -6.80 -8.46
C LEU A 99 -21.80 -5.50 -8.18
N ALA A 100 -20.52 -5.45 -8.55
CA ALA A 100 -19.68 -4.27 -8.39
C ALA A 100 -20.14 -3.14 -9.31
N LYS A 101 -20.50 -3.44 -10.57
CA LYS A 101 -21.12 -2.45 -11.46
C LYS A 101 -22.43 -1.93 -10.87
N ASP A 102 -23.31 -2.82 -10.43
CA ASP A 102 -24.60 -2.44 -9.85
C ASP A 102 -24.46 -1.62 -8.54
N ASN A 103 -23.47 -1.94 -7.70
CA ASN A 103 -23.22 -1.22 -6.43
C ASN A 103 -22.48 0.11 -6.59
N VAL A 104 -21.65 0.24 -7.63
CA VAL A 104 -20.92 1.49 -7.93
C VAL A 104 -21.81 2.49 -8.66
N GLU A 105 -22.88 2.03 -9.30
CA GLU A 105 -23.90 2.90 -9.89
C GLU A 105 -24.62 3.72 -8.82
N ASP A 106 -24.25 5.00 -8.72
CA ASP A 106 -25.03 6.00 -7.99
C ASP A 106 -26.20 6.47 -8.90
N PRO A 107 -27.44 6.56 -8.38
CA PRO A 107 -28.58 7.07 -9.14
C PRO A 107 -28.35 8.46 -9.75
N ASP A 108 -27.51 9.28 -9.11
CA ASP A 108 -27.20 10.64 -9.55
C ASP A 108 -26.00 10.70 -10.53
N MET A 109 -25.38 9.57 -10.87
CA MET A 109 -24.18 9.53 -11.72
C MET A 109 -24.50 9.79 -13.20
N PRO A 110 -23.82 10.75 -13.87
CA PRO A 110 -23.99 10.98 -15.30
C PRO A 110 -23.65 9.75 -16.15
N GLY A 111 -24.42 9.49 -17.20
CA GLY A 111 -24.28 8.28 -18.02
C GLY A 111 -22.92 8.11 -18.73
N PHE A 112 -22.18 9.20 -18.98
CA PHE A 112 -20.81 9.10 -19.51
C PHE A 112 -19.81 8.60 -18.46
N VAL A 113 -19.96 9.04 -17.20
CA VAL A 113 -19.12 8.58 -16.07
C VAL A 113 -19.39 7.10 -15.80
N ARG A 114 -20.67 6.70 -15.80
CA ARG A 114 -21.07 5.29 -15.64
C ARG A 114 -20.39 4.38 -16.65
N ARG A 115 -20.39 4.76 -17.94
CA ARG A 115 -19.71 4.01 -18.99
C ARG A 115 -18.19 3.94 -18.79
N ALA A 116 -17.56 5.05 -18.40
CA ALA A 116 -16.13 5.08 -18.11
C ALA A 116 -15.77 4.15 -16.94
N ILE A 117 -16.57 4.17 -15.87
CA ILE A 117 -16.40 3.28 -14.71
C ILE A 117 -16.58 1.82 -15.12
N HIS A 118 -17.61 1.48 -15.91
CA HIS A 118 -17.81 0.11 -16.37
C HIS A 118 -16.62 -0.40 -17.17
N ASN A 119 -16.11 0.41 -18.10
CA ASN A 119 -14.92 0.07 -18.87
C ASN A 119 -13.67 -0.06 -17.97
N GLY A 120 -13.55 0.80 -16.96
CA GLY A 120 -12.48 0.74 -15.97
C GLY A 120 -12.53 -0.55 -15.14
N ILE A 121 -13.71 -0.90 -14.61
CA ILE A 121 -13.94 -2.16 -13.88
C ILE A 121 -13.59 -3.35 -14.78
N ASP A 122 -14.06 -3.37 -16.03
CA ASP A 122 -13.75 -4.46 -16.96
C ASP A 122 -12.27 -4.58 -17.28
N SER A 123 -11.57 -3.44 -17.41
CA SER A 123 -10.13 -3.41 -17.65
C SER A 123 -9.31 -3.85 -16.44
N MET A 124 -9.75 -3.52 -15.23
CA MET A 124 -9.06 -3.85 -13.97
C MET A 124 -9.46 -5.22 -13.41
N TRP A 125 -10.55 -5.81 -13.90
CA TRP A 125 -11.11 -7.06 -13.37
C TRP A 125 -10.11 -8.22 -13.33
N PRO A 126 -9.25 -8.45 -14.34
CA PRO A 126 -8.26 -9.52 -14.28
C PRO A 126 -7.30 -9.38 -13.08
N ASP A 127 -6.88 -8.15 -12.78
CA ASP A 127 -5.97 -7.85 -11.67
C ASP A 127 -6.69 -7.98 -10.32
N ILE A 128 -7.90 -7.41 -10.21
CA ILE A 128 -8.75 -7.53 -9.00
C ILE A 128 -9.05 -9.01 -8.71
N ARG A 129 -9.35 -9.79 -9.74
CA ARG A 129 -9.59 -11.23 -9.63
C ARG A 129 -8.38 -11.96 -9.09
N ALA A 130 -7.19 -11.67 -9.62
CA ALA A 130 -5.95 -12.31 -9.16
C ALA A 130 -5.69 -12.00 -7.68
N GLU A 131 -5.93 -10.75 -7.26
CA GLU A 131 -5.76 -10.33 -5.86
C GLU A 131 -6.80 -10.97 -4.94
N LEU A 132 -8.08 -10.98 -5.33
CA LEU A 132 -9.15 -11.63 -4.56
C LEU A 132 -8.92 -13.13 -4.40
N MET A 133 -8.51 -13.82 -5.47
CA MET A 133 -8.19 -15.25 -5.39
C MET A 133 -7.04 -15.49 -4.41
N TRP A 134 -6.02 -14.63 -4.46
CA TRP A 134 -4.89 -14.71 -3.55
C TRP A 134 -5.32 -14.46 -2.09
N GLU A 135 -6.15 -13.46 -1.80
CA GLU A 135 -6.63 -13.20 -0.45
C GLU A 135 -7.50 -14.35 0.08
N ILE A 136 -8.32 -14.97 -0.76
CA ILE A 136 -9.12 -16.14 -0.36
C ILE A 136 -8.18 -17.31 -0.02
N GLU A 137 -7.15 -17.56 -0.82
CA GLU A 137 -6.14 -18.57 -0.49
C GLU A 137 -5.47 -18.26 0.87
N VAL A 138 -5.17 -16.99 1.15
CA VAL A 138 -4.64 -16.56 2.45
C VAL A 138 -5.62 -16.80 3.58
N MET A 139 -6.90 -16.43 3.44
CA MET A 139 -7.90 -16.63 4.49
C MET A 139 -8.15 -18.10 4.76
N VAL A 140 -8.09 -18.94 3.72
CA VAL A 140 -8.22 -20.38 3.81
C VAL A 140 -7.03 -21.04 4.51
N ASP A 141 -5.84 -20.45 4.39
CA ASP A 141 -4.62 -20.91 5.06
C ASP A 141 -4.34 -20.20 6.40
N GLY A 142 -5.08 -19.15 6.72
CA GLY A 142 -4.78 -18.20 7.77
C GLY A 142 -5.06 -18.72 9.17
N ASN A 143 -4.14 -18.42 10.10
CA ASN A 143 -4.36 -18.58 11.54
C ASN A 143 -4.97 -17.27 12.08
N GLU A 144 -6.27 -17.25 12.35
CA GLU A 144 -7.00 -16.07 12.87
C GLU A 144 -6.34 -15.43 14.10
N GLU A 145 -5.59 -16.22 14.87
CA GLU A 145 -4.91 -15.84 16.10
C GLU A 145 -3.78 -14.82 15.88
N GLU A 146 -3.10 -14.84 14.73
CA GLU A 146 -2.03 -13.87 14.45
C GLU A 146 -2.59 -12.49 14.11
N TYR A 147 -3.74 -12.46 13.43
CA TYR A 147 -4.43 -11.21 13.11
C TYR A 147 -4.98 -10.53 14.37
N SER A 148 -5.62 -11.28 15.26
CA SER A 148 -6.15 -10.71 16.52
C SER A 148 -5.04 -10.12 17.40
N LEU A 149 -3.91 -10.81 17.53
CA LEU A 149 -2.74 -10.31 18.27
C LEU A 149 -2.16 -9.03 17.66
N ALA A 150 -2.12 -8.92 16.32
CA ALA A 150 -1.66 -7.71 15.64
C ALA A 150 -2.60 -6.52 15.86
N VAL A 151 -3.91 -6.76 15.89
CA VAL A 151 -4.93 -5.73 16.20
C VAL A 151 -4.80 -5.26 17.64
N GLU A 152 -4.57 -6.17 18.59
CA GLU A 152 -4.40 -5.84 20.02
C GLU A 152 -3.09 -5.11 20.31
N ALA A 153 -2.02 -5.36 19.55
CA ALA A 153 -0.76 -4.63 19.65
C ALA A 153 -0.87 -3.17 19.16
N GLY A 154 -1.92 -2.84 18.41
CA GLY A 154 -2.25 -1.47 18.03
C GLY A 154 -2.67 -0.65 19.24
N GLY A 155 -1.76 0.18 19.76
CA GLY A 155 -2.05 1.08 20.89
C GLY A 155 -3.30 1.94 20.67
N LYS A 156 -3.83 2.52 21.76
CA LYS A 156 -5.09 3.29 21.75
C LYS A 156 -5.08 4.36 20.64
N PRO A 157 -6.08 4.39 19.75
CA PRO A 157 -6.10 5.33 18.65
C PRO A 157 -6.26 6.77 19.16
N ASN A 158 -5.47 7.69 18.62
CA ASN A 158 -5.66 9.12 18.85
C ASN A 158 -6.97 9.55 18.17
N CYS A 159 -8.03 9.81 18.95
CA CYS A 159 -9.38 10.06 18.43
C CYS A 159 -9.43 11.20 17.39
N VAL A 160 -8.68 12.29 17.60
CA VAL A 160 -8.65 13.44 16.66
C VAL A 160 -7.98 13.06 15.34
N LEU A 161 -6.86 12.35 15.41
CA LEU A 161 -6.14 11.89 14.22
C LEU A 161 -6.97 10.87 13.44
N ALA A 162 -7.61 9.94 14.16
CA ALA A 162 -8.52 8.96 13.59
C ALA A 162 -9.73 9.63 12.91
N PHE A 163 -10.28 10.69 13.51
CA PHE A 163 -11.37 11.47 12.92
C PHE A 163 -10.97 12.08 11.57
N PHE A 164 -9.86 12.81 11.52
CA PHE A 164 -9.41 13.42 10.27
C PHE A 164 -8.98 12.38 9.24
N ARG A 165 -8.28 11.32 9.66
CA ARG A 165 -7.85 10.25 8.77
C ARG A 165 -9.03 9.55 8.12
N TYR A 166 -10.06 9.20 8.88
CA TYR A 166 -11.26 8.54 8.34
C TYR A 166 -12.08 9.45 7.41
N ARG A 167 -12.07 10.77 7.65
CA ARG A 167 -12.78 11.74 6.79
C ARG A 167 -12.02 12.08 5.51
N LEU A 168 -10.69 12.17 5.56
CA LEU A 168 -9.84 12.54 4.42
C LEU A 168 -9.40 11.35 3.58
N PHE A 169 -9.22 10.19 4.20
CA PHE A 169 -8.76 8.93 3.58
C PHE A 169 -9.67 7.76 4.00
N PRO A 170 -10.97 7.80 3.67
CA PRO A 170 -11.87 6.69 3.98
C PRO A 170 -11.50 5.45 3.15
N TYR A 171 -11.55 4.28 3.77
CA TYR A 171 -11.34 2.99 3.09
C TYR A 171 -12.66 2.35 2.63
N ASP A 172 -13.78 2.80 3.17
CA ASP A 172 -15.12 2.20 3.04
C ASP A 172 -16.12 3.08 2.28
N LYS A 173 -15.74 4.31 1.89
CA LYS A 173 -16.64 5.27 1.24
C LYS A 173 -16.31 5.43 -0.23
N SER A 174 -17.35 5.48 -1.06
CA SER A 174 -17.21 5.87 -2.47
C SER A 174 -16.82 7.35 -2.59
N ILE A 175 -16.26 7.73 -3.75
CA ILE A 175 -15.91 9.13 -4.06
C ILE A 175 -17.13 10.06 -3.89
N TRP A 176 -18.32 9.61 -4.31
CA TRP A 176 -19.56 10.38 -4.16
C TRP A 176 -19.98 10.56 -2.70
N ALA A 177 -19.81 9.53 -1.88
CA ALA A 177 -20.03 9.65 -0.44
C ALA A 177 -19.02 10.61 0.21
N CYS A 178 -17.77 10.63 -0.26
CA CYS A 178 -16.77 11.61 0.18
C CYS A 178 -17.13 13.04 -0.24
N LEU A 179 -17.66 13.25 -1.45
CA LEU A 179 -18.10 14.57 -1.91
C LEU A 179 -19.28 15.14 -1.11
N LYS A 180 -20.11 14.28 -0.50
CA LYS A 180 -21.19 14.69 0.41
C LYS A 180 -20.67 15.08 1.80
N ASP A 181 -19.43 14.76 2.12
CA ASP A 181 -18.80 15.08 3.40
C ASP A 181 -18.23 16.51 3.38
N PRO A 182 -18.75 17.45 4.19
CA PRO A 182 -18.29 18.84 4.15
C PRO A 182 -16.83 18.98 4.56
N VAL A 183 -16.31 18.12 5.45
CA VAL A 183 -14.92 18.20 5.91
C VAL A 183 -13.97 17.83 4.78
N TYR A 184 -14.30 16.75 4.06
CA TYR A 184 -13.56 16.31 2.88
C TYR A 184 -13.57 17.38 1.80
N LEU A 185 -14.75 17.94 1.50
CA LEU A 185 -14.91 18.95 0.47
C LEU A 185 -14.13 20.23 0.79
N ILE A 186 -14.27 20.76 2.01
CA ILE A 186 -13.55 21.97 2.45
C ILE A 186 -12.03 21.74 2.37
N ALA A 187 -11.54 20.60 2.86
CA ALA A 187 -10.12 20.30 2.83
C ALA A 187 -9.57 20.21 1.39
N ASN A 188 -10.31 19.55 0.48
CA ASN A 188 -9.91 19.44 -0.92
C ASN A 188 -10.01 20.77 -1.68
N ILE A 189 -11.03 21.59 -1.42
CA ILE A 189 -11.13 22.93 -2.02
C ILE A 189 -9.97 23.80 -1.55
N LEU A 190 -9.65 23.82 -0.26
CA LEU A 190 -8.50 24.57 0.25
C LEU A 190 -7.19 24.04 -0.33
N ALA A 191 -7.06 22.73 -0.51
CA ALA A 191 -5.92 22.10 -1.17
C ALA A 191 -5.86 22.34 -2.70
N LEU A 192 -6.88 22.95 -3.32
CA LEU A 192 -6.84 23.35 -4.73
C LEU A 192 -6.51 24.83 -4.93
N VAL A 193 -6.55 25.65 -3.86
CA VAL A 193 -6.27 27.09 -3.93
C VAL A 193 -4.76 27.34 -4.01
N PRO A 194 -4.23 27.81 -5.17
CA PRO A 194 -2.78 27.97 -5.34
C PRO A 194 -2.25 29.29 -4.73
N THR A 195 -3.10 30.07 -4.06
CA THR A 195 -2.76 31.41 -3.57
C THR A 195 -2.28 31.42 -2.12
N TYR A 196 -1.42 32.38 -1.80
CA TYR A 196 -0.89 32.62 -0.44
C TYR A 196 -0.22 31.41 0.24
N GLY A 197 0.16 30.39 -0.54
CA GLY A 197 0.72 29.16 -0.01
C GLY A 197 -0.27 28.25 0.73
N ILE A 198 -1.59 28.53 0.68
CA ILE A 198 -2.63 27.71 1.32
C ILE A 198 -2.50 26.24 0.89
N TYR A 199 -2.31 26.00 -0.41
CA TYR A 199 -1.96 24.71 -0.99
C TYR A 199 -0.86 23.98 -0.19
N ALA A 200 0.28 24.62 0.02
CA ALA A 200 1.42 24.00 0.68
C ALA A 200 1.11 23.68 2.15
N TYR A 201 0.45 24.59 2.87
CA TYR A 201 0.07 24.36 4.26
C TYR A 201 -0.95 23.22 4.41
N MET A 202 -1.91 23.10 3.49
CA MET A 202 -2.86 22.00 3.48
C MET A 202 -2.17 20.64 3.27
N TYR A 203 -1.16 20.56 2.41
CA TYR A 203 -0.40 19.32 2.23
C TYR A 203 0.54 19.00 3.38
N VAL A 204 1.08 20.00 4.08
CA VAL A 204 1.76 19.78 5.38
C VAL A 204 0.78 19.18 6.39
N PHE A 205 -0.44 19.70 6.45
CA PHE A 205 -1.50 19.17 7.32
C PHE A 205 -1.88 17.74 6.96
N PHE A 206 -2.08 17.43 5.67
CA PHE A 206 -2.32 16.05 5.22
C PHE A 206 -1.16 15.12 5.57
N TRP A 207 0.08 15.56 5.33
CA TRP A 207 1.28 14.80 5.68
C TRP A 207 1.43 14.55 7.18
N ALA A 208 0.92 15.45 8.03
CA ALA A 208 0.89 15.26 9.47
C ALA A 208 -0.17 14.22 9.90
N ILE A 209 -1.23 14.03 9.11
CA ILE A 209 -2.34 13.11 9.44
C ILE A 209 -2.08 11.67 8.98
N ILE A 210 -1.44 11.51 7.82
CA ILE A 210 -1.16 10.18 7.25
C ILE A 210 -0.30 9.33 8.17
N ASP A 211 -0.52 8.02 8.14
CA ASP A 211 0.36 7.05 8.76
C ASP A 211 1.59 6.82 7.88
N ARG A 212 2.75 7.30 8.32
CA ARG A 212 4.03 7.16 7.61
C ARG A 212 4.59 5.74 7.65
N THR A 213 4.01 4.87 8.48
CA THR A 213 4.40 3.47 8.54
C THR A 213 3.62 2.61 7.55
N ASP A 214 2.60 3.17 6.90
CA ASP A 214 1.77 2.49 5.91
C ASP A 214 2.19 2.88 4.49
N GLU A 215 2.62 1.90 3.70
CA GLU A 215 3.09 2.10 2.31
C GLU A 215 1.98 2.70 1.43
N TYR A 216 0.75 2.20 1.55
CA TYR A 216 -0.37 2.65 0.72
C TYR A 216 -0.68 4.13 0.95
N GLN A 217 -0.72 4.58 2.20
CA GLN A 217 -1.00 5.97 2.54
C GLN A 217 0.10 6.92 2.05
N LEU A 218 1.37 6.51 2.11
CA LEU A 218 2.48 7.30 1.56
C LEU A 218 2.40 7.40 0.04
N VAL A 219 2.15 6.30 -0.66
CA VAL A 219 2.00 6.28 -2.12
C VAL A 219 0.79 7.13 -2.54
N TYR A 220 -0.36 6.95 -1.89
CA TYR A 220 -1.55 7.72 -2.15
C TYR A 220 -1.32 9.21 -1.90
N PHE A 221 -0.61 9.58 -0.83
CA PHE A 221 -0.22 10.96 -0.56
C PHE A 221 0.61 11.55 -1.71
N ILE A 222 1.62 10.83 -2.20
CA ILE A 222 2.48 11.28 -3.31
C ILE A 222 1.65 11.49 -4.58
N LEU A 223 0.81 10.52 -4.95
CA LEU A 223 -0.02 10.58 -6.15
C LEU A 223 -1.08 11.69 -6.05
N SER A 224 -1.79 11.77 -4.93
CA SER A 224 -2.78 12.81 -4.67
C SER A 224 -2.17 14.22 -4.71
N PHE A 225 -0.99 14.37 -4.09
CA PHE A 225 -0.25 15.64 -4.13
C PHE A 225 0.11 16.06 -5.55
N LYS A 226 0.73 15.16 -6.33
CA LYS A 226 1.16 15.45 -7.70
C LYS A 226 0.00 15.65 -8.66
N GLY A 227 -1.05 14.85 -8.54
CA GLY A 227 -2.30 15.04 -9.27
C GLY A 227 -2.93 16.40 -8.96
N ALA A 228 -3.01 16.79 -7.68
CA ALA A 228 -3.52 18.11 -7.32
C ALA A 228 -2.62 19.25 -7.80
N GLN A 229 -1.29 19.06 -7.84
CA GLN A 229 -0.35 20.04 -8.40
C GLN A 229 -0.66 20.36 -9.87
N PHE A 230 -1.06 19.34 -10.65
CA PHE A 230 -1.52 19.55 -12.02
C PHE A 230 -2.77 20.41 -12.10
N PHE A 231 -3.78 20.14 -11.28
CA PHE A 231 -5.00 20.95 -11.27
C PHE A 231 -4.76 22.37 -10.72
N SER A 232 -4.08 22.51 -9.59
CA SER A 232 -3.87 23.81 -8.93
C SER A 232 -2.88 24.70 -9.68
N TRP A 233 -1.66 24.20 -9.93
CA TRP A 233 -0.59 25.00 -10.56
C TRP A 233 -0.58 24.91 -12.08
N GLY A 234 -0.99 23.78 -12.66
CA GLY A 234 -1.13 23.66 -14.10
C GLY A 234 -2.39 24.40 -14.57
N LEU A 235 -3.55 23.85 -14.26
CA LEU A 235 -4.82 24.32 -14.83
C LEU A 235 -5.29 25.67 -14.22
N PHE A 236 -5.52 25.72 -12.91
CA PHE A 236 -6.12 26.91 -12.28
C PHE A 236 -5.19 28.12 -12.32
N LYS A 237 -3.92 27.95 -11.95
CA LYS A 237 -2.92 29.02 -12.04
C LYS A 237 -2.74 29.47 -13.49
N GLY A 238 -2.72 28.55 -14.46
CA GLY A 238 -2.70 28.91 -15.89
C GLY A 238 -3.87 29.81 -16.32
N ILE A 239 -5.10 29.45 -15.95
CA ILE A 239 -6.31 30.24 -16.27
C ILE A 239 -6.27 31.62 -15.60
N ILE A 240 -5.92 31.70 -14.32
CA ILE A 240 -5.82 32.97 -13.58
C ILE A 240 -4.73 33.86 -14.21
N GLY A 241 -3.57 33.27 -14.52
CA GLY A 241 -2.44 33.99 -15.12
C GLY A 241 -2.79 34.54 -16.50
N TYR A 242 -3.40 33.72 -17.35
CA TYR A 242 -3.90 34.15 -18.66
C TYR A 242 -4.95 35.25 -18.55
N THR A 243 -5.92 35.10 -17.64
CA THR A 243 -6.97 36.10 -17.43
C THR A 243 -6.40 37.43 -16.97
N ARG A 244 -5.46 37.42 -16.00
CA ARG A 244 -4.78 38.65 -15.53
C ARG A 244 -3.96 39.30 -16.62
N TYR A 245 -3.20 38.50 -17.36
CA TYR A 245 -2.44 39.00 -18.50
C TYR A 245 -3.37 39.65 -19.54
N PHE A 246 -4.44 38.95 -19.95
CA PHE A 246 -5.41 39.45 -20.91
C PHE A 246 -6.09 40.74 -20.43
N VAL A 247 -6.50 40.79 -19.15
CA VAL A 247 -7.12 42.00 -18.59
C VAL A 247 -6.16 43.17 -18.66
N CYS A 248 -4.90 42.95 -18.24
CA CYS A 248 -3.92 44.00 -18.24
C CYS A 248 -3.55 44.52 -19.64
N THR A 249 -3.43 43.63 -20.63
CA THR A 249 -3.06 44.04 -22.00
C THR A 249 -4.21 44.68 -22.76
N THR A 250 -5.45 44.32 -22.42
CA THR A 250 -6.64 44.67 -23.23
C THR A 250 -7.41 45.84 -22.65
N PHE A 251 -7.58 45.89 -21.32
CA PHE A 251 -8.38 46.92 -20.67
C PHE A 251 -7.46 47.96 -20.03
N PRO A 252 -7.43 49.22 -20.53
CA PRO A 252 -6.74 50.29 -19.82
C PRO A 252 -7.45 50.56 -18.49
N ASP A 253 -6.69 50.99 -17.47
CA ASP A 253 -7.25 51.23 -16.15
C ASP A 253 -8.30 52.35 -16.20
N ILE A 254 -9.57 51.97 -16.05
CA ILE A 254 -10.72 52.90 -16.08
C ILE A 254 -10.56 53.95 -14.99
N THR A 255 -9.90 53.60 -13.88
CA THR A 255 -9.64 54.50 -12.75
C THR A 255 -8.79 55.69 -13.19
N GLU A 256 -7.83 55.47 -14.08
CA GLU A 256 -6.97 56.51 -14.62
C GLU A 256 -7.74 57.42 -15.59
N LEU A 257 -8.64 56.84 -16.39
CA LEU A 257 -9.53 57.60 -17.28
C LEU A 257 -10.48 58.51 -16.48
N VAL A 258 -11.02 58.01 -15.37
CA VAL A 258 -11.92 58.77 -14.47
C VAL A 258 -11.15 59.88 -13.75
N ASN A 259 -9.95 59.60 -13.23
CA ASN A 259 -9.13 60.60 -12.55
C ASN A 259 -8.60 61.69 -13.51
N ALA A 260 -8.24 61.32 -14.74
CA ALA A 260 -7.85 62.27 -15.78
C ALA A 260 -9.01 63.19 -16.19
N THR A 261 -10.24 62.67 -16.25
CA THR A 261 -11.45 63.46 -16.52
C THR A 261 -11.77 64.41 -15.37
N ALA A 262 -11.51 64.01 -14.12
CA ALA A 262 -11.72 64.86 -12.95
C ALA A 262 -10.75 66.04 -12.86
N GLN A 263 -9.58 65.99 -13.53
CA GLN A 263 -8.56 67.05 -13.44
C GLN A 263 -8.69 68.19 -14.46
N ASN A 264 -9.68 68.21 -15.35
CA ASN A 264 -10.01 69.31 -16.30
C ASN A 264 -8.85 69.88 -17.17
N ASN A 265 -7.64 69.34 -17.09
CA ASN A 265 -6.52 69.69 -17.95
C ASN A 265 -6.56 68.81 -19.20
N ILE A 266 -7.54 69.07 -20.05
CA ILE A 266 -7.71 68.43 -21.36
C ILE A 266 -6.65 69.02 -22.30
N THR A 267 -5.42 68.52 -22.19
CA THR A 267 -4.46 68.59 -23.30
C THR A 267 -4.65 67.34 -24.15
N THR A 268 -5.22 67.54 -25.34
CA THR A 268 -5.55 66.57 -26.40
C THR A 268 -4.32 65.94 -27.07
N GLY A 269 -3.33 65.48 -26.29
CA GLY A 269 -2.07 64.97 -26.81
C GLY A 269 -1.64 63.68 -26.15
N ALA A 270 -1.95 62.57 -26.80
CA ALA A 270 -1.49 61.20 -26.51
C ALA A 270 -1.91 60.64 -25.15
N LEU A 271 -2.87 59.71 -25.18
CA LEU A 271 -2.96 58.60 -24.22
C LEU A 271 -1.60 57.88 -24.23
N ARG A 272 -0.66 58.40 -23.45
CA ARG A 272 0.58 57.71 -23.08
C ARG A 272 0.10 56.52 -22.27
N ARG A 273 -0.06 55.38 -22.94
CA ARG A 273 -0.35 54.09 -22.32
C ARG A 273 0.65 53.97 -21.17
N THR A 274 0.15 54.14 -19.94
CA THR A 274 0.95 54.05 -18.74
C THR A 274 1.52 52.64 -18.71
N GLU A 275 2.84 52.54 -18.89
CA GLU A 275 3.58 51.27 -18.96
C GLU A 275 3.43 50.44 -17.67
N SER A 276 2.86 51.01 -16.61
CA SER A 276 2.85 50.45 -15.25
C SER A 276 1.71 49.49 -14.92
N THR A 277 0.60 49.43 -15.67
CA THR A 277 -0.55 48.61 -15.23
C THR A 277 -0.20 47.11 -15.12
N CYS A 278 0.64 46.60 -16.03
CA CYS A 278 1.04 45.18 -16.00
C CYS A 278 2.20 44.88 -15.07
N GLU A 279 2.92 45.91 -14.65
CA GLU A 279 3.93 45.80 -13.60
C GLU A 279 3.26 45.57 -12.24
N GLU A 280 2.11 46.21 -11.99
CA GLU A 280 1.37 46.08 -10.73
C GLU A 280 0.35 44.93 -10.72
N ASN A 281 -0.37 44.72 -11.83
CA ASN A 281 -1.48 43.74 -11.91
C ASN A 281 -1.13 42.47 -12.70
N GLY A 282 0.13 42.32 -13.09
CA GLY A 282 0.62 41.16 -13.82
C GLY A 282 0.46 39.83 -13.05
N PRO A 283 0.52 38.69 -13.76
CA PRO A 283 0.54 37.38 -13.11
C PRO A 283 1.75 37.26 -12.17
N GLY A 284 1.52 36.82 -10.94
CA GLY A 284 2.56 36.60 -9.93
C GLY A 284 2.91 37.81 -9.04
N VAL A 285 2.44 39.03 -9.36
CA VAL A 285 2.83 40.25 -8.62
C VAL A 285 2.15 40.37 -7.25
N VAL A 286 0.97 39.76 -7.07
CA VAL A 286 0.15 39.90 -5.85
C VAL A 286 0.72 39.12 -4.65
N GLU A 287 1.60 38.15 -4.87
CA GLU A 287 2.09 37.26 -3.82
C GLU A 287 3.44 37.70 -3.28
N LEU A 288 3.61 37.57 -1.96
CA LEU A 288 4.91 37.78 -1.33
C LEU A 288 5.91 36.75 -1.88
N TYR A 289 7.04 37.25 -2.38
CA TYR A 289 8.08 36.44 -3.02
C TYR A 289 8.50 35.21 -2.21
N TRP A 290 8.77 35.40 -0.91
CA TRP A 290 9.16 34.31 -0.01
C TRP A 290 8.07 33.26 0.18
N VAL A 291 6.80 33.68 0.24
CA VAL A 291 5.66 32.74 0.33
C VAL A 291 5.58 31.91 -0.94
N LEU A 292 5.86 32.50 -2.09
CA LEU A 292 5.82 31.84 -3.39
C LEU A 292 6.96 30.80 -3.54
N ILE A 293 8.18 31.10 -3.08
CA ILE A 293 9.27 30.12 -3.03
C ILE A 293 8.98 29.00 -2.03
N VAL A 294 8.61 29.34 -0.79
CA VAL A 294 8.39 28.36 0.27
C VAL A 294 7.24 27.44 -0.10
N SER A 295 6.14 27.98 -0.63
CA SER A 295 5.01 27.17 -1.10
C SER A 295 5.33 26.29 -2.29
N TRP A 296 6.36 26.63 -3.07
CA TRP A 296 6.86 25.77 -4.15
C TRP A 296 7.76 24.64 -3.65
N LEU A 297 8.72 24.97 -2.78
CA LEU A 297 9.74 24.03 -2.31
C LEU A 297 9.24 23.10 -1.20
N LEU A 298 8.41 23.61 -0.28
CA LEU A 298 7.94 22.84 0.87
C LEU A 298 7.23 21.54 0.45
N PRO A 299 6.29 21.55 -0.50
CA PRO A 299 5.62 20.32 -0.89
C PRO A 299 6.50 19.36 -1.69
N LEU A 300 7.45 19.90 -2.48
CA LEU A 300 8.49 19.09 -3.14
C LEU A 300 9.29 18.32 -2.08
N LEU A 301 9.75 18.99 -1.03
CA LEU A 301 10.47 18.36 0.07
C LEU A 301 9.63 17.28 0.76
N LEU A 302 8.33 17.52 0.99
CA LEU A 302 7.44 16.51 1.58
C LEU A 302 7.34 15.25 0.71
N VAL A 303 7.24 15.38 -0.61
CA VAL A 303 7.22 14.23 -1.53
C VAL A 303 8.51 13.43 -1.45
N TRP A 304 9.66 14.09 -1.43
CA TRP A 304 10.96 13.41 -1.31
C TRP A 304 11.13 12.73 0.05
N ILE A 305 10.70 13.38 1.14
CA ILE A 305 10.70 12.77 2.48
C ILE A 305 9.80 11.53 2.48
N SER A 306 8.60 11.60 1.92
CA SER A 306 7.69 10.46 1.80
C SER A 306 8.29 9.33 0.97
N LEU A 307 9.00 9.64 -0.14
CA LEU A 307 9.73 8.66 -0.94
C LEU A 307 10.86 7.98 -0.15
N LEU A 308 11.62 8.75 0.64
CA LEU A 308 12.69 8.22 1.49
C LEU A 308 12.15 7.35 2.64
N LEU A 309 10.89 7.55 3.03
CA LEU A 309 10.21 6.73 4.04
C LEU A 309 9.62 5.42 3.47
N LEU A 310 9.42 5.30 2.15
CA LEU A 310 8.85 4.08 1.54
C LEU A 310 9.62 2.80 1.90
N PRO A 311 10.97 2.74 1.86
CA PRO A 311 11.71 1.53 2.26
C PRO A 311 11.51 1.13 3.73
N CYS A 312 11.12 2.08 4.59
CA CYS A 312 10.87 1.84 6.00
C CYS A 312 9.39 1.55 6.31
N SER A 313 8.49 1.79 5.36
CA SER A 313 7.06 1.54 5.52
C SER A 313 6.74 0.05 5.40
N LYS A 314 5.65 -0.36 6.04
CA LYS A 314 5.13 -1.72 6.00
C LYS A 314 3.82 -1.71 5.22
N ASP A 315 3.61 -2.74 4.42
CA ASP A 315 2.30 -3.01 3.85
C ASP A 315 1.37 -3.49 4.97
N LYS A 316 0.37 -2.68 5.32
CA LYS A 316 -0.61 -2.97 6.38
C LYS A 316 -1.92 -3.53 5.83
N GLY A 317 -2.12 -3.50 4.52
CA GLY A 317 -3.36 -3.92 3.88
C GLY A 317 -3.31 -5.37 3.40
N ARG A 318 -2.12 -5.86 3.02
CA ARG A 318 -1.99 -7.18 2.39
C ARG A 318 -1.73 -8.29 3.41
N SER A 319 -2.68 -9.21 3.54
CA SER A 319 -2.58 -10.39 4.39
C SER A 319 -1.53 -11.36 3.84
N LYS A 320 -0.32 -11.41 4.39
CA LYS A 320 0.77 -12.23 3.81
C LYS A 320 0.44 -13.72 3.85
N LEU A 321 0.52 -14.38 2.70
CA LEU A 321 0.38 -15.84 2.57
C LEU A 321 1.51 -16.55 3.32
N LYS A 322 1.17 -17.30 4.37
CA LYS A 322 2.11 -18.09 5.18
C LYS A 322 2.94 -19.06 4.31
N ILE A 323 2.32 -19.66 3.30
CA ILE A 323 2.99 -20.59 2.37
C ILE A 323 4.12 -19.90 1.60
N LEU A 324 3.91 -18.65 1.15
CA LEU A 324 4.95 -17.88 0.47
C LEU A 324 6.06 -17.47 1.43
N GLU A 325 5.74 -17.12 2.67
CA GLU A 325 6.76 -16.85 3.68
C GLU A 325 7.57 -18.11 4.05
N GLU A 326 6.92 -19.26 4.19
CA GLU A 326 7.56 -20.54 4.46
C GLU A 326 8.41 -21.00 3.27
N ALA A 327 7.90 -20.87 2.04
CA ALA A 327 8.66 -21.13 0.82
C ALA A 327 9.87 -20.20 0.72
N LYS A 328 9.70 -18.91 1.00
CA LYS A 328 10.80 -17.93 1.00
C LYS A 328 11.82 -18.21 2.09
N LYS A 329 11.39 -18.63 3.30
CA LYS A 329 12.30 -19.05 4.38
C LYS A 329 13.07 -20.31 4.00
N LYS A 330 12.43 -21.27 3.31
CA LYS A 330 13.10 -22.46 2.77
C LYS A 330 14.12 -22.08 1.69
N GLU A 331 13.74 -21.21 0.75
CA GLU A 331 14.68 -20.68 -0.26
C GLU A 331 15.84 -19.90 0.38
N GLU A 332 15.61 -19.12 1.42
CA GLU A 332 16.66 -18.38 2.14
C GLU A 332 17.58 -19.32 2.92
N GLN A 333 17.06 -20.40 3.51
CA GLN A 333 17.87 -21.43 4.17
C GLN A 333 18.68 -22.27 3.18
N GLU A 334 18.10 -22.62 2.03
CA GLU A 334 18.77 -23.41 0.99
C GLU A 334 19.75 -22.54 0.17
N GLY A 335 19.44 -21.26 -0.02
CA GLY A 335 20.22 -20.28 -0.80
C GLY A 335 21.32 -19.54 -0.05
N ALA A 336 21.41 -19.64 1.29
CA ALA A 336 22.46 -19.01 2.10
C ALA A 336 23.89 -19.52 1.81
N SER A 337 24.06 -20.50 0.93
CA SER A 337 25.37 -21.01 0.50
C SER A 337 26.01 -20.25 -0.66
N ASN A 338 25.30 -19.32 -1.33
CA ASN A 338 25.88 -18.48 -2.39
C ASN A 338 25.67 -16.98 -2.11
N LEU A 339 26.68 -16.36 -1.50
CA LEU A 339 26.82 -14.92 -1.27
C LEU A 339 26.64 -14.14 -2.60
N GLY A 340 25.46 -13.56 -2.85
CA GLY A 340 25.30 -12.62 -3.98
C GLY A 340 23.88 -12.14 -4.31
N GLU A 341 22.82 -12.81 -3.83
CA GLU A 341 21.47 -12.58 -4.38
C GLU A 341 20.55 -11.67 -3.54
N SER A 342 20.99 -11.22 -2.35
CA SER A 342 20.17 -10.34 -1.49
C SER A 342 19.90 -8.96 -2.10
N ASP A 343 20.79 -8.46 -2.96
CA ASP A 343 20.62 -7.17 -3.65
C ASP A 343 19.59 -7.19 -4.80
N ALA A 344 19.18 -8.37 -5.27
CA ALA A 344 18.21 -8.48 -6.36
C ALA A 344 16.75 -8.31 -5.90
N LYS A 345 16.42 -8.75 -4.67
CA LYS A 345 15.05 -8.67 -4.12
C LYS A 345 14.67 -7.26 -3.65
N LEU A 346 15.63 -6.46 -3.17
CA LEU A 346 15.41 -5.02 -2.86
C LEU A 346 15.12 -4.17 -4.10
N LYS A 347 15.38 -4.67 -5.31
CA LYS A 347 15.34 -3.88 -6.56
C LYS A 347 13.95 -3.75 -7.22
N LYS A 348 12.89 -4.39 -6.71
CA LYS A 348 11.58 -4.41 -7.41
C LYS A 348 10.42 -3.67 -6.73
N GLN A 349 10.49 -3.34 -5.43
CA GLN A 349 9.41 -2.57 -4.79
C GLN A 349 9.49 -1.08 -5.16
N GLY A 350 8.39 -0.48 -5.61
CA GLY A 350 8.29 0.95 -5.95
C GLY A 350 8.89 1.38 -7.30
N GLY A 351 9.28 0.44 -8.18
CA GLY A 351 10.05 0.76 -9.40
C GLY A 351 9.36 1.69 -10.40
N TYR A 352 8.02 1.73 -10.45
CA TYR A 352 7.28 2.65 -11.32
C TYR A 352 7.23 4.07 -10.75
N ILE A 353 6.80 4.21 -9.48
CA ILE A 353 6.71 5.50 -8.78
C ILE A 353 8.08 6.19 -8.73
N ARG A 354 9.15 5.44 -8.46
CA ARG A 354 10.52 5.98 -8.47
C ARG A 354 10.90 6.58 -9.84
N ARG A 355 10.52 5.93 -10.95
CA ARG A 355 10.78 6.45 -12.30
C ARG A 355 9.99 7.73 -12.57
N MET A 356 8.73 7.79 -12.15
CA MET A 356 7.90 9.00 -12.26
C MET A 356 8.48 10.16 -11.44
N LEU A 357 8.96 9.90 -10.22
CA LEU A 357 9.57 10.94 -9.38
C LEU A 357 10.94 11.39 -9.89
N ILE A 358 11.72 10.51 -10.54
CA ILE A 358 12.94 10.93 -11.24
C ILE A 358 12.59 11.85 -12.42
N PHE A 359 11.55 11.50 -13.19
CA PHE A 359 11.06 12.38 -14.26
C PHE A 359 10.65 13.74 -13.71
N ASP A 360 9.88 13.77 -12.62
CA ASP A 360 9.50 15.00 -11.92
C ASP A 360 10.71 15.83 -11.46
N MET A 361 11.75 15.20 -10.93
CA MET A 361 13.00 15.87 -10.56
C MET A 361 13.68 16.53 -11.76
N VAL A 362 13.72 15.84 -12.90
CA VAL A 362 14.30 16.39 -14.13
C VAL A 362 13.52 17.61 -14.60
N ILE A 363 12.18 17.54 -14.61
CA ILE A 363 11.34 18.70 -14.95
C ILE A 363 11.57 19.85 -13.97
N PHE A 364 11.66 19.57 -12.67
CA PHE A 364 11.96 20.59 -11.66
C PHE A 364 13.30 21.28 -11.95
N LEU A 365 14.37 20.52 -12.20
CA LEU A 365 15.69 21.06 -12.55
C LEU A 365 15.65 21.88 -13.85
N LEU A 366 14.88 21.46 -14.85
CA LEU A 366 14.68 22.21 -16.08
C LEU A 366 13.94 23.54 -15.82
N CYS A 367 12.92 23.56 -14.96
CA CYS A 367 12.20 24.78 -14.59
C CYS A 367 13.10 25.75 -13.81
N VAL A 368 13.91 25.26 -12.86
CA VAL A 368 14.89 26.08 -12.14
C VAL A 368 15.97 26.60 -13.10
N GLY A 369 16.45 25.76 -14.02
CA GLY A 369 17.40 26.16 -15.05
C GLY A 369 16.84 27.25 -15.98
N LEU A 370 15.59 27.11 -16.41
CA LEU A 370 14.88 28.12 -17.21
C LEU A 370 14.78 29.45 -16.46
N MET A 371 14.44 29.41 -15.17
CA MET A 371 14.39 30.60 -14.32
C MET A 371 15.77 31.31 -14.25
N ILE A 372 16.85 30.56 -14.02
CA ILE A 372 18.21 31.11 -13.97
C ILE A 372 18.59 31.75 -15.32
N VAL A 373 18.29 31.09 -16.44
CA VAL A 373 18.56 31.61 -17.80
C VAL A 373 17.78 32.90 -18.05
N MET A 374 16.49 32.93 -17.73
CA MET A 374 15.66 34.13 -17.91
C MET A 374 16.20 35.32 -17.10
N VAL A 375 16.60 35.09 -15.84
CA VAL A 375 17.19 36.14 -14.99
C VAL A 375 18.56 36.59 -15.50
N ALA A 376 19.37 35.68 -16.03
CA ALA A 376 20.66 36.03 -16.62
C ALA A 376 20.52 36.90 -17.89
N LEU A 377 19.51 36.62 -18.70
CA LEU A 377 19.20 37.34 -19.95
C LEU A 377 18.54 38.71 -19.72
N GLN A 378 18.04 39.01 -18.52
CA GLN A 378 17.44 40.30 -18.23
C GLN A 378 18.46 41.45 -18.40
N PRO A 379 18.06 42.57 -19.02
CA PRO A 379 18.89 43.77 -19.11
C PRO A 379 19.15 44.32 -17.70
N GLU A 380 20.29 44.98 -17.50
CA GLU A 380 20.67 45.54 -16.21
C GLU A 380 19.78 46.72 -15.83
N THR A 381 18.69 46.44 -15.13
CA THR A 381 17.81 47.42 -14.52
C THR A 381 18.28 47.72 -13.10
N GLY A 382 19.34 48.52 -12.97
CA GLY A 382 19.80 49.08 -11.69
C GLY A 382 21.20 48.65 -11.22
N LYS A 383 21.61 49.14 -10.04
CA LYS A 383 22.96 48.94 -9.47
C LYS A 383 23.15 47.62 -8.71
N ARG A 384 22.07 46.87 -8.44
CA ARG A 384 22.15 45.57 -7.74
C ARG A 384 22.61 44.48 -8.71
N SER A 385 23.40 43.53 -8.22
CA SER A 385 23.81 42.37 -9.02
C SER A 385 22.60 41.53 -9.40
N LYS A 386 22.61 40.94 -10.61
CA LYS A 386 21.53 40.09 -11.11
C LYS A 386 21.18 38.93 -10.16
N TRP A 387 22.18 38.37 -9.48
CA TRP A 387 22.00 37.29 -8.49
C TRP A 387 21.29 37.74 -7.22
N MET A 388 21.50 38.99 -6.79
CA MET A 388 20.80 39.51 -5.61
C MET A 388 19.30 39.66 -5.89
N LYS A 389 18.93 40.02 -7.13
CA LYS A 389 17.52 40.06 -7.57
C LYS A 389 16.84 38.69 -7.53
N LEU A 390 17.61 37.60 -7.70
CA LEU A 390 17.09 36.24 -7.59
C LEU A 390 16.88 35.80 -6.14
N ILE A 391 17.59 36.37 -5.16
CA ILE A 391 17.49 35.95 -3.76
C ILE A 391 16.48 36.83 -3.01
N ASP A 392 16.48 38.13 -3.29
CA ASP A 392 15.64 39.12 -2.66
C ASP A 392 14.91 39.92 -3.74
N ALA A 393 14.02 39.23 -4.47
CA ALA A 393 13.13 39.87 -5.42
C ALA A 393 12.13 40.72 -4.61
N GLN A 394 12.42 42.01 -4.49
CA GLN A 394 11.48 42.97 -3.96
C GLN A 394 10.36 43.21 -4.98
N VAL A 395 9.28 43.87 -4.55
CA VAL A 395 8.08 44.16 -5.35
C VAL A 395 8.41 44.84 -6.69
N GLU A 396 9.56 45.52 -6.78
CA GLU A 396 10.03 46.23 -7.98
C GLU A 396 10.55 45.31 -9.11
N ASP A 397 10.93 44.06 -8.83
CA ASP A 397 11.48 43.13 -9.84
C ASP A 397 10.37 42.22 -10.44
N PHE A 398 9.31 42.83 -11.00
CA PHE A 398 8.13 42.11 -11.52
C PHE A 398 8.47 41.01 -12.54
N GLN A 399 9.53 41.18 -13.31
CA GLN A 399 9.97 40.20 -14.32
C GLN A 399 10.42 38.88 -13.69
N VAL A 400 11.06 38.92 -12.52
CA VAL A 400 11.46 37.71 -11.78
C VAL A 400 10.22 36.99 -11.25
N LEU A 401 9.26 37.75 -10.72
CA LEU A 401 7.98 37.21 -10.24
C LEU A 401 7.18 36.53 -11.36
N GLN A 402 7.09 37.16 -12.53
CA GLN A 402 6.44 36.58 -13.72
C GLN A 402 7.14 35.32 -14.22
N THR A 403 8.48 35.32 -14.24
CA THR A 403 9.28 34.15 -14.63
C THR A 403 9.05 32.98 -13.68
N LEU A 404 9.06 33.25 -12.38
CA LEU A 404 8.83 32.24 -11.35
C LEU A 404 7.40 31.69 -11.43
N TYR A 405 6.41 32.56 -11.65
CA TYR A 405 5.03 32.16 -11.90
C TYR A 405 4.91 31.24 -13.11
N PHE A 406 5.57 31.58 -14.22
CA PHE A 406 5.59 30.75 -15.43
C PHE A 406 6.26 29.40 -15.20
N CYS A 407 7.38 29.36 -14.48
CA CYS A 407 8.07 28.11 -14.13
C CYS A 407 7.18 27.19 -13.27
N GLN A 408 6.45 27.75 -12.30
CA GLN A 408 5.49 26.99 -11.49
C GLN A 408 4.33 26.45 -12.33
N PHE A 409 3.81 27.25 -13.25
CA PHE A 409 2.78 26.80 -14.19
C PHE A 409 3.28 25.65 -15.06
N LEU A 410 4.45 25.80 -15.69
CA LEU A 410 5.03 24.76 -16.54
C LEU A 410 5.27 23.47 -15.75
N TYR A 411 5.85 23.60 -14.56
CA TYR A 411 6.05 22.48 -13.63
C TYR A 411 4.73 21.81 -13.23
N GLY A 412 3.68 22.60 -12.96
CA GLY A 412 2.33 22.10 -12.71
C GLY A 412 1.76 21.30 -13.87
N VAL A 413 1.83 21.82 -15.10
CA VAL A 413 1.34 21.12 -16.30
C VAL A 413 2.07 19.80 -16.53
N CYS A 414 3.39 19.77 -16.34
CA CYS A 414 4.19 18.55 -16.49
C CYS A 414 3.84 17.45 -15.47
N SER A 415 3.17 17.78 -14.36
CA SER A 415 2.67 16.80 -13.38
C SER A 415 1.46 15.99 -13.88
N ILE A 416 0.98 16.20 -15.11
CA ILE A 416 -0.10 15.41 -15.72
C ILE A 416 0.18 13.90 -15.71
N VAL A 417 1.45 13.50 -15.72
CA VAL A 417 1.88 12.09 -15.66
C VAL A 417 1.41 11.38 -14.37
N PHE A 418 1.10 12.14 -13.31
CA PHE A 418 0.62 11.61 -12.03
C PHE A 418 -0.90 11.63 -11.90
N VAL A 419 -1.63 12.13 -12.90
CA VAL A 419 -3.09 12.07 -12.91
C VAL A 419 -3.48 10.64 -13.30
N PRO A 420 -4.23 9.92 -12.44
CA PRO A 420 -4.64 8.55 -12.70
C PRO A 420 -5.61 8.40 -13.87
#